data_AF-A0A8T9BW30-F1
#
_entry.id   AF-A0A8T9BW30-F1
#
_cell.length_a   1.000
_cell.length_b   1.000
_cell.length_c   1.000
_cell.angle_alpha   90.00
_cell.angle_beta   90.00
_cell.angle_gamma   90.00
#
_symmetry.space_group_name_H-M   'P 1'
#
loop_
_entity.id
_entity.type
_entity.pdbx_description
1 polymer ?
#
loop_
_entity_poly.entity_id
_entity_poly.type
_entity_poly.pdbx_seq_one_letter_code
_entity_poly.pdbx_strand_id
1 'polypeptide(L)'
;MSQTLQKDICGMHAPSTQASDVNCPCLQEYLPPEVQYACLYWVQHLQQSGPQASLNVEAYQFLRAYLLHWLEALGWMGKISEGIQAILALEAHVWDTESSDWHVFIHNITRFVLYNRSAIEQAPLQVYCSALVFAPENSIIRRTFEQCIPDWITLKPKVQRNWNAALQTLEGHTGGVTSVAFSPDGRQV
;
A
#
# COMPACT_ATOMS: atom_id res chain seq x y z
N MET A 1 4.66 -16.10 3.56
CA MET A 1 4.19 -14.83 2.97
C MET A 1 4.84 -14.56 1.61
N SER A 2 6.16 -14.37 1.52
CA SER A 2 6.84 -14.01 0.25
C SER A 2 6.73 -15.05 -0.88
N GLN A 3 6.48 -16.33 -0.55
CA GLN A 3 6.26 -17.39 -1.55
C GLN A 3 4.84 -17.40 -2.13
N THR A 4 3.90 -16.66 -1.52
CA THR A 4 2.48 -16.64 -1.91
C THR A 4 2.09 -15.32 -2.55
N LEU A 5 2.65 -14.20 -2.09
CA LEU A 5 2.35 -12.87 -2.62
C LEU A 5 2.88 -12.72 -4.04
N GLN A 6 1.96 -12.53 -4.98
CA GLN A 6 2.24 -12.28 -6.39
C GLN A 6 1.20 -11.34 -6.98
N LYS A 7 1.49 -10.79 -8.15
CA LYS A 7 0.56 -9.93 -8.87
C LYS A 7 -0.64 -10.75 -9.32
N ASP A 8 -1.83 -10.20 -9.13
CA ASP A 8 -3.10 -10.87 -9.46
C ASP A 8 -3.26 -12.19 -8.70
N ILE A 9 -3.08 -12.13 -7.37
CA ILE A 9 -3.06 -13.30 -6.50
C ILE A 9 -4.36 -14.11 -6.55
N CYS A 10 -5.49 -13.43 -6.76
CA CYS A 10 -6.81 -14.06 -6.89
C CYS A 10 -7.18 -14.42 -8.34
N GLY A 11 -6.30 -14.19 -9.32
CA GLY A 11 -6.53 -14.54 -10.73
C GLY A 11 -7.73 -13.81 -11.36
N MET A 12 -8.02 -12.58 -10.95
CA MET A 12 -9.19 -11.84 -11.43
C MET A 12 -8.96 -11.26 -12.83
N HIS A 13 -7.70 -11.03 -13.21
CA HIS A 13 -7.22 -10.49 -14.49
C HIS A 13 -7.70 -9.07 -14.86
N ALA A 14 -8.96 -8.74 -14.63
CA ALA A 14 -9.59 -7.47 -14.93
C ALA A 14 -9.27 -6.45 -13.83
N PRO A 15 -8.55 -5.35 -14.13
CA PRO A 15 -8.15 -4.36 -13.12
C PRO A 15 -9.31 -3.60 -12.48
N SER A 16 -10.50 -3.62 -13.09
CA SER A 16 -11.71 -2.96 -12.61
C SER A 16 -12.55 -3.83 -11.67
N THR A 17 -12.12 -5.07 -11.41
CA THR A 17 -12.81 -5.98 -10.49
C THR A 17 -12.86 -5.37 -9.10
N GLN A 18 -14.08 -5.25 -8.55
CA GLN A 18 -14.26 -4.68 -7.22
C GLN A 18 -13.94 -5.74 -6.16
N ALA A 19 -13.36 -5.32 -5.04
CA ALA A 19 -13.13 -6.19 -3.88
C ALA A 19 -14.47 -6.75 -3.34
N SER A 20 -15.57 -6.01 -3.48
CA SER A 20 -16.92 -6.47 -3.12
C SER A 20 -17.43 -7.64 -3.95
N ASP A 21 -16.89 -7.86 -5.15
CA ASP A 21 -17.38 -8.88 -6.08
C ASP A 21 -16.71 -10.24 -5.84
N VAL A 22 -15.65 -10.29 -5.02
CA VAL A 22 -14.92 -11.52 -4.70
C VAL A 22 -15.50 -12.19 -3.47
N ASN A 23 -15.99 -13.42 -3.64
CA ASN A 23 -16.57 -14.20 -2.56
C ASN A 23 -15.50 -14.78 -1.60
N CYS A 24 -15.85 -14.91 -0.31
CA CYS A 24 -14.98 -15.43 0.74
C CYS A 24 -14.31 -16.80 0.44
N PRO A 25 -15.00 -17.80 -0.18
CA PRO A 25 -14.36 -19.06 -0.55
C PRO A 25 -13.22 -18.91 -1.56
N CYS A 26 -13.37 -17.99 -2.54
CA CYS A 26 -12.32 -17.67 -3.51
C CYS A 26 -11.11 -17.07 -2.79
N LEU A 27 -11.34 -16.12 -1.86
CA LEU A 27 -10.26 -15.55 -1.06
C LEU A 27 -9.52 -16.60 -0.23
N GLN A 28 -10.21 -17.57 0.38
CA GLN A 28 -9.54 -18.62 1.17
C GLN A 28 -8.71 -19.58 0.33
N GLU A 29 -9.07 -19.78 -0.94
CA GLU A 29 -8.31 -20.61 -1.87
C GLU A 29 -6.95 -19.97 -2.23
N TYR A 30 -6.93 -18.66 -2.51
CA TYR A 30 -5.73 -17.95 -2.94
C TYR A 30 -4.95 -17.29 -1.79
N LEU A 31 -5.63 -16.95 -0.70
CA LEU A 31 -5.08 -16.38 0.53
C LEU A 31 -5.46 -17.27 1.73
N PRO A 32 -4.68 -18.33 2.00
CA PRO A 32 -4.90 -19.18 3.17
C PRO A 32 -4.85 -18.39 4.49
N PRO A 33 -5.50 -18.87 5.56
CA PRO A 33 -5.57 -18.17 6.85
C PRO A 33 -4.20 -17.75 7.42
N GLU A 34 -3.16 -18.56 7.20
CA GLU A 34 -1.80 -18.28 7.67
C GLU A 34 -1.18 -17.08 6.94
N VAL A 35 -1.49 -16.93 5.65
CA VAL A 35 -1.03 -15.80 4.83
C VAL A 35 -1.80 -14.55 5.19
N GLN A 36 -3.12 -14.65 5.39
CA GLN A 36 -3.94 -13.53 5.88
C GLN A 36 -3.43 -13.02 7.22
N TYR A 37 -3.15 -13.93 8.16
CA TYR A 37 -2.56 -13.59 9.45
C TYR A 37 -1.21 -12.89 9.29
N ALA A 38 -0.30 -13.47 8.49
CA ALA A 38 1.01 -12.86 8.26
C ALA A 38 0.89 -11.46 7.66
N CYS A 39 0.01 -11.25 6.67
CA CYS A 39 -0.24 -9.96 6.02
C CYS A 39 -0.70 -8.88 7.01
N LEU A 40 -1.47 -9.24 8.04
CA LEU A 40 -2.01 -8.30 9.02
C LEU A 40 -1.03 -7.99 10.17
N TYR A 41 -0.26 -8.98 10.63
CA TYR A 41 0.41 -8.89 11.92
C TYR A 41 1.95 -8.86 11.86
N TRP A 42 2.58 -9.01 10.69
CA TRP A 42 4.05 -9.05 10.60
C TRP A 42 4.72 -7.79 11.15
N VAL A 43 4.16 -6.59 10.92
CA VAL A 43 4.68 -5.33 11.48
C VAL A 43 4.55 -5.30 13.00
N GLN A 44 3.43 -5.76 13.54
CA GLN A 44 3.22 -5.81 14.99
C GLN A 44 4.25 -6.73 15.65
N HIS A 45 4.50 -7.91 15.06
CA HIS A 45 5.53 -8.84 15.53
C HIS A 45 6.93 -8.23 15.46
N LEU A 46 7.23 -7.49 14.39
CA LEU A 46 8.49 -6.76 14.22
C LEU A 46 8.70 -5.76 15.37
N GLN A 47 7.69 -4.97 15.71
CA GLN A 47 7.77 -3.97 16.78
C GLN A 47 7.92 -4.61 18.17
N GLN A 48 7.22 -5.72 18.43
CA GLN A 48 7.30 -6.43 19.71
C GLN A 48 8.64 -7.15 19.90
N SER A 49 9.33 -7.49 18.82
CA SER A 49 10.64 -8.15 18.85
C SER A 49 11.79 -7.22 19.31
N GLY A 50 11.54 -5.92 19.41
CA GLY A 50 12.51 -4.91 19.84
C GLY A 50 13.46 -4.44 18.73
N PRO A 51 14.33 -3.45 19.00
CA PRO A 51 15.21 -2.85 18.01
C PRO A 51 16.31 -3.84 17.59
N GLN A 52 16.07 -4.58 16.51
CA GLN A 52 17.05 -5.41 15.84
C GLN A 52 17.25 -4.89 14.42
N ALA A 53 18.42 -4.31 14.14
CA ALA A 53 18.78 -3.78 12.83
C ALA A 53 18.61 -4.82 11.70
N SER A 54 18.83 -6.11 11.98
CA SER A 54 18.61 -7.20 11.01
C SER A 54 17.16 -7.31 10.56
N LEU A 55 16.21 -7.17 11.49
CA LEU A 55 14.78 -7.29 11.16
C LEU A 55 14.28 -6.09 10.35
N ASN A 56 14.85 -4.90 10.56
CA ASN A 56 14.54 -3.71 9.75
C ASN A 56 15.06 -3.86 8.32
N VAL A 57 16.27 -4.41 8.16
CA VAL A 57 16.80 -4.73 6.83
C VAL A 57 15.91 -5.75 6.11
N GLU A 58 15.44 -6.78 6.81
CA GLU A 58 14.50 -7.77 6.25
C GLU A 58 13.15 -7.14 5.88
N ALA A 59 12.58 -6.27 6.74
CA ALA A 59 11.36 -5.54 6.45
C ALA A 59 11.51 -4.61 5.23
N TYR A 60 12.65 -3.92 5.13
CA TYR A 60 12.98 -3.08 3.98
C TYR A 60 13.08 -3.89 2.69
N GLN A 61 13.79 -5.01 2.71
CA GLN A 61 13.90 -5.91 1.56
C GLN A 61 12.55 -6.49 1.17
N PHE A 62 11.74 -6.90 2.15
CA PHE A 62 10.39 -7.41 1.94
C PHE A 62 9.52 -6.36 1.24
N LEU A 63 9.45 -5.13 1.78
CA LEU A 63 8.64 -4.08 1.18
C LEU A 63 9.14 -3.71 -0.22
N ARG A 64 10.46 -3.65 -0.46
CA ARG A 64 11.00 -3.38 -1.80
C ARG A 64 10.62 -4.42 -2.85
N ALA A 65 10.42 -5.66 -2.46
CA ALA A 65 10.05 -6.74 -3.38
C ALA A 65 8.53 -6.96 -3.47
N TYR A 66 7.81 -6.78 -2.35
CA TYR A 66 6.43 -7.26 -2.22
C TYR A 66 5.40 -6.20 -1.82
N LEU A 67 5.75 -4.91 -1.72
CA LEU A 67 4.79 -3.86 -1.32
C LEU A 67 3.48 -3.91 -2.12
N LEU A 68 3.55 -3.89 -3.45
CA LEU A 68 2.33 -3.83 -4.27
C LEU A 68 1.49 -5.11 -4.14
N HIS A 69 2.16 -6.27 -4.08
CA HIS A 69 1.51 -7.57 -3.88
C HIS A 69 0.84 -7.66 -2.50
N TRP A 70 1.49 -7.12 -1.47
CA TRP A 70 0.94 -7.05 -0.12
C TRP A 70 -0.27 -6.10 -0.05
N LEU A 71 -0.20 -4.93 -0.70
CA LEU A 71 -1.33 -4.01 -0.80
C LEU A 71 -2.49 -4.63 -1.57
N GLU A 72 -2.22 -5.34 -2.66
CA GLU A 72 -3.24 -6.07 -3.41
C GLU A 72 -3.95 -7.10 -2.52
N ALA A 73 -3.21 -7.93 -1.79
CA ALA A 73 -3.76 -8.91 -0.87
C ALA A 73 -4.63 -8.26 0.23
N LEU A 74 -4.15 -7.17 0.83
CA LEU A 74 -4.91 -6.41 1.82
C LEU A 74 -6.17 -5.78 1.22
N GLY A 75 -6.12 -5.31 -0.03
CA GLY A 75 -7.27 -4.82 -0.78
C GLY A 75 -8.34 -5.89 -0.92
N TRP A 76 -7.96 -7.09 -1.35
CA TRP A 76 -8.87 -8.23 -1.48
C TRP A 76 -9.48 -8.65 -0.14
N MET A 77 -8.73 -8.53 0.95
CA MET A 77 -9.23 -8.81 2.30
C MET A 77 -10.14 -7.70 2.87
N GLY A 78 -10.22 -6.53 2.22
CA GLY A 78 -10.87 -5.34 2.79
C GLY A 78 -10.12 -4.78 4.00
N LYS A 79 -8.79 -4.95 4.03
CA LYS A 79 -7.89 -4.67 5.17
C LYS A 79 -6.80 -3.63 4.87
N ILE A 80 -7.04 -2.77 3.88
CA ILE A 80 -6.10 -1.68 3.54
C ILE A 80 -5.91 -0.71 4.69
N SER A 81 -6.97 -0.44 5.46
CA SER A 81 -6.89 0.44 6.62
C SER A 81 -5.88 -0.08 7.65
N GLU A 82 -5.92 -1.38 7.96
CA GLU A 82 -4.97 -2.05 8.83
C GLU A 82 -3.55 -2.02 8.25
N GLY A 83 -3.38 -2.21 6.94
CA GLY A 83 -2.09 -2.07 6.27
C GLY A 83 -1.49 -0.67 6.35
N ILE A 84 -2.32 0.37 6.19
CA ILE A 84 -1.91 1.77 6.34
C ILE A 84 -1.46 2.03 7.78
N GLN A 85 -2.20 1.55 8.78
CA GLN A 85 -1.77 1.67 10.17
C GLN A 85 -0.44 0.97 10.43
N ALA A 86 -0.23 -0.21 9.83
CA ALA A 86 1.04 -0.92 9.92
C ALA A 86 2.20 -0.10 9.29
N ILE A 87 2.00 0.52 8.12
CA ILE A 87 3.02 1.38 7.50
C ILE A 87 3.32 2.61 8.37
N LEU A 88 2.30 3.29 8.88
CA LEU A 88 2.47 4.44 9.77
C LEU A 88 3.20 4.05 11.06
N ALA A 89 2.92 2.86 11.58
CA ALA A 89 3.61 2.32 12.74
C ALA A 89 5.09 2.06 12.44
N LEU A 90 5.43 1.56 11.24
CA LEU A 90 6.83 1.46 10.79
C LEU A 90 7.48 2.84 10.69
N GLU A 91 6.82 3.82 10.05
CA GLU A 91 7.34 5.19 9.88
C GLU A 91 7.63 5.87 11.22
N ALA A 92 6.75 5.72 12.21
CA ALA A 92 6.93 6.29 13.53
C ALA A 92 8.06 5.63 14.35
N HIS A 93 8.45 4.40 14.00
CA HIS A 93 9.46 3.63 14.73
C HIS A 93 10.75 3.44 13.94
N VAL A 94 10.95 4.14 12.82
CA VAL A 94 12.23 4.08 12.15
C VAL A 94 13.29 4.74 13.03
N TRP A 95 14.20 3.94 13.59
CA TRP A 95 15.25 4.41 14.48
C TRP A 95 16.25 5.32 13.74
N ASP A 96 16.80 6.31 14.46
CA ASP A 96 17.83 7.23 13.93
C ASP A 96 19.12 6.52 13.47
N THR A 97 19.31 5.26 13.89
CA THR A 97 20.44 4.41 13.48
C THR A 97 20.27 3.76 12.11
N GLU A 98 19.08 3.85 11.52
CA GLU A 98 18.78 3.25 10.22
C GLU A 98 19.27 4.13 9.06
N SER A 99 19.50 3.49 7.91
CA SER A 99 19.92 4.22 6.71
C SER A 99 18.90 5.30 6.31
N SER A 100 19.40 6.46 5.87
CA SER A 100 18.57 7.53 5.29
C SER A 100 17.61 7.01 4.21
N ASP A 101 18.05 6.01 3.44
CA ASP A 101 17.27 5.41 2.37
C ASP A 101 16.00 4.69 2.87
N TRP A 102 16.03 4.06 4.04
CA TRP A 102 14.86 3.40 4.62
C TRP A 102 13.79 4.40 5.04
N HIS A 103 14.18 5.46 5.74
CA HIS A 103 13.30 6.57 6.13
C HIS A 103 12.61 7.19 4.91
N VAL A 104 13.39 7.54 3.90
CA VAL A 104 12.86 8.14 2.67
C VAL A 104 11.94 7.17 1.93
N PHE A 105 12.27 5.88 1.92
CA PHE A 105 11.44 4.85 1.27
C PHE A 105 10.09 4.68 1.99
N ILE A 106 10.08 4.48 3.30
CA ILE A 106 8.84 4.33 4.08
C ILE A 106 7.97 5.56 3.97
N HIS A 107 8.55 6.77 4.06
CA HIS A 107 7.79 7.99 3.85
C HIS A 107 7.11 8.04 2.48
N ASN A 108 7.81 7.61 1.42
CA ASN A 108 7.23 7.51 0.07
C ASN A 108 6.13 6.43 -0.01
N ILE A 109 6.25 5.32 0.73
CA ILE A 109 5.19 4.32 0.85
C ILE A 109 3.96 4.94 1.49
N THR A 110 4.10 5.60 2.65
CA THR A 110 2.99 6.27 3.33
C THR A 110 2.24 7.21 2.40
N ARG A 111 2.97 8.08 1.68
CA ARG A 111 2.39 9.00 0.68
C ARG A 111 1.65 8.25 -0.42
N PHE A 112 2.25 7.19 -0.97
CA PHE A 112 1.69 6.41 -2.06
C PHE A 112 0.38 5.71 -1.66
N VAL A 113 0.35 5.06 -0.51
CA VAL A 113 -0.81 4.27 -0.06
C VAL A 113 -1.96 5.19 0.36
N LEU A 114 -1.69 6.29 1.09
CA LEU A 114 -2.73 7.26 1.46
C LEU A 114 -3.36 7.92 0.23
N TYR A 115 -2.54 8.33 -0.73
CA TYR A 115 -3.03 9.00 -1.93
C TYR A 115 -3.93 8.10 -2.78
N ASN A 116 -3.61 6.81 -2.84
CA ASN A 116 -4.32 5.84 -3.68
C ASN A 116 -5.29 4.94 -2.90
N ARG A 117 -5.56 5.24 -1.63
CA ARG A 117 -6.34 4.37 -0.73
C ARG A 117 -7.68 3.95 -1.34
N SER A 118 -8.47 4.92 -1.79
CA SER A 118 -9.80 4.67 -2.38
C SER A 118 -9.75 3.69 -3.54
N ALA A 119 -8.78 3.88 -4.45
CA ALA A 119 -8.61 3.01 -5.62
C ALA A 119 -8.23 1.57 -5.24
N ILE A 120 -7.33 1.41 -4.26
CA ILE A 120 -6.87 0.08 -3.82
C ILE A 120 -7.96 -0.64 -3.01
N GLU A 121 -8.70 0.08 -2.17
CA GLU A 121 -9.83 -0.48 -1.39
C GLU A 121 -10.97 -0.95 -2.31
N GLN A 122 -11.29 -0.18 -3.35
CA GLN A 122 -12.34 -0.52 -4.29
C GLN A 122 -11.92 -1.64 -5.24
N ALA A 123 -10.78 -1.48 -5.92
CA ALA A 123 -10.31 -2.41 -6.96
C ALA A 123 -8.81 -2.67 -6.78
N PRO A 124 -8.40 -3.73 -6.05
CA PRO A 124 -7.01 -3.93 -5.62
C PRO A 124 -5.98 -3.95 -6.75
N LEU A 125 -6.35 -4.47 -7.94
CA LEU A 125 -5.49 -4.47 -9.13
C LEU A 125 -5.20 -3.08 -9.71
N GLN A 126 -5.96 -2.05 -9.31
CA GLN A 126 -5.65 -0.65 -9.64
C GLN A 126 -4.33 -0.18 -9.03
N VAL A 127 -3.79 -0.88 -8.04
CA VAL A 127 -2.46 -0.57 -7.49
C VAL A 127 -1.38 -0.58 -8.59
N TYR A 128 -1.51 -1.45 -9.59
CA TYR A 128 -0.57 -1.53 -10.72
C TYR A 128 -0.92 -0.62 -11.89
N CYS A 129 -2.23 -0.50 -12.19
CA CYS A 129 -2.70 0.14 -13.42
C CYS A 129 -2.94 1.64 -13.28
N SER A 130 -3.34 2.08 -12.08
CA SER A 130 -3.62 3.47 -11.77
C SER A 130 -2.59 4.01 -10.77
N ALA A 131 -2.55 3.48 -9.55
CA ALA A 131 -1.75 4.05 -8.48
C ALA A 131 -0.26 4.17 -8.87
N LEU A 132 0.32 3.09 -9.40
CA LEU A 132 1.72 3.06 -9.82
C LEU A 132 1.99 3.91 -11.08
N VAL A 133 1.10 3.87 -12.07
CA VAL A 133 1.26 4.58 -13.34
C VAL A 133 1.17 6.10 -13.15
N PHE A 134 0.26 6.55 -12.28
CA PHE A 134 0.02 7.96 -11.98
C PHE A 134 0.87 8.48 -10.82
N ALA A 135 1.67 7.64 -10.18
CA ALA A 135 2.64 8.08 -9.19
C ALA A 135 3.63 9.10 -9.78
N PRO A 136 4.09 10.10 -9.00
CA PRO A 136 4.99 11.14 -9.49
C PRO A 136 6.25 10.58 -10.16
N GLU A 137 6.80 11.31 -11.14
CA GLU A 137 7.93 10.84 -11.97
C GLU A 137 9.15 10.43 -11.12
N ASN A 138 9.45 11.19 -10.06
CA ASN A 138 10.59 10.93 -9.18
C ASN A 138 10.26 10.00 -7.99
N SER A 139 9.02 9.50 -7.90
CA SER A 139 8.60 8.60 -6.81
C SER A 139 9.50 7.36 -6.76
N ILE A 140 10.02 7.04 -5.58
CA ILE A 140 10.84 5.84 -5.39
C ILE A 140 10.00 4.58 -5.65
N ILE A 141 8.72 4.61 -5.29
CA ILE A 141 7.78 3.50 -5.52
C ILE A 141 7.64 3.23 -7.02
N ARG A 142 7.44 4.29 -7.81
CA ARG A 142 7.31 4.15 -9.26
C ARG A 142 8.53 3.52 -9.91
N ARG A 143 9.73 3.96 -9.51
CA ARG A 143 11.00 3.40 -10.00
C ARG A 143 11.24 1.97 -9.54
N THR A 144 10.93 1.68 -8.27
CA THR A 144 11.15 0.34 -7.68
C THR A 144 10.27 -0.72 -8.34
N PHE A 145 9.02 -0.39 -8.66
CA PHE A 145 8.04 -1.34 -9.18
C PHE A 145 7.72 -1.13 -10.66
N GLU A 146 8.58 -0.46 -11.42
CA GLU A 146 8.32 -0.15 -12.83
C GLU A 146 7.96 -1.40 -13.66
N GLN A 147 8.59 -2.54 -13.35
CA GLN A 147 8.34 -3.83 -13.99
C GLN A 147 6.96 -4.43 -13.66
N CYS A 148 6.28 -3.94 -12.63
CA CYS A 148 4.94 -4.39 -12.28
C CYS A 148 3.85 -3.69 -13.11
N ILE A 149 4.17 -2.58 -13.81
CA ILE A 149 3.25 -1.89 -14.71
C ILE A 149 2.87 -2.86 -15.85
N PRO A 150 1.57 -3.05 -16.13
CA PRO A 150 1.16 -3.91 -17.24
C PRO A 150 1.69 -3.44 -18.61
N ASP A 151 2.18 -4.38 -19.42
CA ASP A 151 2.79 -4.10 -20.74
C ASP A 151 1.85 -3.42 -21.75
N TRP A 152 0.53 -3.59 -21.57
CA TRP A 152 -0.47 -2.93 -22.41
C TRP A 152 -0.58 -1.42 -22.16
N ILE A 153 0.01 -0.90 -21.07
CA ILE A 153 0.12 0.54 -20.79
C ILE A 153 1.40 1.07 -21.43
N THR A 154 1.35 1.27 -22.75
CA THR A 154 2.51 1.73 -23.53
C THR A 154 2.78 3.22 -23.35
N LEU A 155 1.74 4.04 -23.26
CA LEU A 155 1.84 5.48 -23.08
C LEU A 155 1.62 5.85 -21.61
N LYS A 156 2.72 6.22 -20.93
CA LYS A 156 2.64 6.70 -19.55
C LYS A 156 2.12 8.16 -19.54
N PRO A 157 1.18 8.50 -18.65
CA PRO A 157 0.64 9.85 -18.57
C PRO A 157 1.73 10.84 -18.13
N LYS A 158 1.58 12.10 -18.56
CA LYS A 158 2.37 13.20 -18.01
C LYS A 158 1.87 13.50 -16.61
N VAL A 159 2.73 13.30 -15.61
CA VAL A 159 2.39 13.51 -14.19
C VAL A 159 3.33 14.52 -13.56
N GLN A 160 3.03 14.90 -12.33
CA GLN A 160 3.91 15.80 -11.58
C GLN A 160 5.23 15.09 -11.26
N ARG A 161 6.31 15.86 -11.15
CA ARG A 161 7.64 15.30 -10.84
C ARG A 161 7.70 14.74 -9.42
N ASN A 162 7.11 15.45 -8.46
CA ASN A 162 7.14 15.13 -7.04
C ASN A 162 5.72 15.11 -6.47
N TRP A 163 5.55 14.50 -5.30
CA TRP A 163 4.32 14.60 -4.53
C TRP A 163 4.02 16.07 -4.19
N ASN A 164 2.74 16.46 -4.28
CA ASN A 164 2.27 17.76 -3.83
C ASN A 164 1.96 17.74 -2.31
N ALA A 165 1.23 18.72 -1.78
CA ALA A 165 0.83 18.72 -0.37
C ALA A 165 -0.36 17.80 -0.05
N ALA A 166 -1.11 17.34 -1.07
CA ALA A 166 -2.29 16.50 -0.86
C ALA A 166 -1.88 15.09 -0.41
N LEU A 167 -2.38 14.65 0.74
CA LEU A 167 -2.13 13.33 1.30
C LEU A 167 -3.15 12.30 0.83
N GLN A 168 -4.42 12.66 0.86
CA GLN A 168 -5.54 11.80 0.52
C GLN A 168 -6.72 12.68 0.07
N THR A 169 -7.50 12.17 -0.87
CA THR A 169 -8.83 12.72 -1.18
C THR A 169 -9.88 11.88 -0.45
N LEU A 170 -10.75 12.53 0.32
CA LEU A 170 -11.88 11.87 0.97
C LEU A 170 -13.07 11.85 0.00
N GLU A 171 -13.59 10.66 -0.28
CA GLU A 171 -14.65 10.41 -1.27
C GLU A 171 -15.89 9.80 -0.60
N GLY A 172 -17.02 9.77 -1.30
CA GLY A 172 -18.25 9.09 -0.85
C GLY A 172 -19.38 10.01 -0.38
N HIS A 173 -19.16 11.32 -0.30
CA HIS A 173 -20.23 12.29 -0.02
C HIS A 173 -21.10 12.51 -1.27
N THR A 174 -22.43 12.46 -1.11
CA THR A 174 -23.41 12.66 -2.20
C THR A 174 -23.88 14.11 -2.33
N GLY A 175 -23.47 14.99 -1.41
CA GLY A 175 -23.81 16.42 -1.38
C GLY A 175 -22.64 17.27 -0.91
N GLY A 176 -22.87 18.57 -0.75
CA GLY A 176 -21.85 19.51 -0.27
C GLY A 176 -21.39 19.19 1.15
N VAL A 177 -20.07 19.21 1.37
CA VAL A 177 -19.47 19.09 2.71
C VAL A 177 -19.56 20.45 3.40
N THR A 178 -20.26 20.54 4.52
CA THR A 178 -20.52 21.80 5.24
C THR A 178 -19.61 22.02 6.45
N SER A 179 -18.85 21.01 6.87
CA SER A 179 -17.96 21.08 8.03
C SER A 179 -16.86 20.01 7.94
N VAL A 180 -15.73 20.28 8.59
CA VAL A 180 -14.62 19.34 8.83
C VAL A 180 -14.17 19.49 10.29
N ALA A 181 -13.75 18.41 10.92
CA ALA A 181 -13.13 18.44 12.24
C ALA A 181 -11.62 18.26 12.09
N PHE A 182 -10.87 18.55 13.14
CA PHE A 182 -9.44 18.26 13.19
C PHE A 182 -9.14 17.53 14.49
N SER A 183 -8.22 16.58 14.45
CA SER A 183 -7.72 15.97 15.68
C SER A 183 -7.02 17.02 16.57
N PRO A 184 -7.03 16.85 17.91
CA PRO A 184 -6.40 17.81 18.81
C PRO A 184 -4.91 18.06 18.55
N ASP A 185 -4.21 17.10 17.94
CA ASP A 185 -2.81 17.18 17.53
C ASP A 185 -2.61 17.76 16.11
N GLY A 186 -3.69 18.10 15.41
CA GLY A 186 -3.69 18.67 14.05
C GLY A 186 -3.18 17.72 12.96
N ARG A 187 -3.05 16.42 13.26
CA ARG A 187 -2.50 15.43 12.31
C ARG A 187 -3.56 14.75 11.45
N GLN A 188 -4.83 14.83 11.82
CA GLN A 188 -5.95 14.18 11.14
C GLN A 188 -7.12 15.17 10.96
N VAL A 189 -7.88 14.97 9.88
CA VAL A 189 -9.10 15.70 9.52
C VAL A 189 -10.28 14.74 9.61
#